data_AF-T0QUD0-F1
#
_entry.id   AF-T0QUD0-F1
#
_cell.length_a   1.000
_cell.length_b   1.000
_cell.length_c   1.000
_cell.angle_alpha   90.00
_cell.angle_beta   90.00
_cell.angle_gamma   90.00
#
_symmetry.space_group_name_H-M   'P 1'
#
loop_
_entity.id
_entity.type
_entity.pdbx_description
1 polymer ?
#
loop_
_entity_poly.entity_id
_entity_poly.type
_entity_poly.pdbx_seq_one_letter_code
_entity_poly.pdbx_strand_id
1 'polypeptide(L)'
;MVMPPTAATTNPETIARDSVDPVKRINRAIEALDWQAAQAALNVIDNDGFWVCSATEADWDRYVESEEQEMKSRHFEFRDDSIYLIEMSGGLHGSIADGIDDALRNAAVKTTGHLDEVN
;
A
#
# COMPACT_ATOMS: atom_id res chain seq x y z
N MET A 1 -5.39 -49.51 -11.23
CA MET A 1 -4.40 -48.41 -11.15
C MET A 1 -5.18 -47.15 -10.83
N VAL A 2 -5.07 -46.66 -9.59
CA VAL A 2 -5.68 -45.40 -9.15
C VAL A 2 -4.61 -44.32 -9.27
N MET A 3 -4.90 -43.25 -9.99
CA MET A 3 -4.07 -42.05 -10.02
C MET A 3 -4.17 -41.33 -8.67
N PRO A 4 -3.07 -40.76 -8.13
CA PRO A 4 -3.18 -39.94 -6.93
C PRO A 4 -3.83 -38.59 -7.28
N PRO A 5 -4.56 -37.96 -6.34
CA PRO A 5 -5.01 -36.59 -6.53
C PRO A 5 -3.79 -35.67 -6.55
N THR A 6 -3.63 -34.91 -7.62
CA THR A 6 -2.73 -33.75 -7.68
C THR A 6 -3.14 -32.81 -6.55
N ALA A 7 -2.34 -32.76 -5.49
CA ALA A 7 -2.48 -31.73 -4.48
C ALA A 7 -2.31 -30.38 -5.18
N ALA A 8 -3.36 -29.57 -5.18
CA ALA A 8 -3.24 -28.16 -5.47
C ALA A 8 -2.28 -27.59 -4.42
N THR A 9 -1.05 -27.29 -4.82
CA THR A 9 -0.13 -26.49 -4.04
C THR A 9 -0.71 -25.09 -4.00
N THR A 10 -1.65 -24.86 -3.06
CA THR A 10 -2.11 -23.52 -2.76
C THR A 10 -0.98 -22.83 -2.04
N ASN A 11 -0.24 -21.99 -2.78
CA ASN A 11 0.81 -21.15 -2.23
C ASN A 11 0.21 -20.31 -1.10
N PRO A 12 0.92 -20.11 0.03
CA PRO A 12 0.45 -19.25 1.11
C PRO A 12 0.21 -17.79 0.65
N GLU A 13 0.83 -17.38 -0.45
CA GLU A 13 0.60 -16.09 -1.11
C GLU A 13 -0.78 -15.98 -1.77
N THR A 14 -1.38 -17.10 -2.18
CA THR A 14 -2.72 -17.13 -2.80
C THR A 14 -3.82 -17.07 -1.75
N ILE A 15 -3.64 -17.71 -0.58
CA ILE A 15 -4.63 -17.68 0.51
C ILE A 15 -4.68 -16.31 1.20
N ALA A 16 -3.57 -15.58 1.23
CA ALA A 16 -3.54 -14.20 1.74
C ALA A 16 -4.27 -13.19 0.82
N ARG A 17 -4.40 -13.49 -0.47
CA ARG A 17 -5.07 -12.62 -1.46
C ARG A 17 -6.60 -12.70 -1.41
N ASP A 18 -7.15 -13.83 -0.96
CA ASP A 18 -8.61 -14.11 -1.00
C ASP A 18 -9.38 -13.70 0.27
N SER A 19 -8.73 -13.12 1.30
CA SER A 19 -9.40 -12.81 2.57
C SER A 19 -9.05 -11.45 3.19
N VAL A 20 -8.40 -10.56 2.44
CA VAL A 20 -8.17 -9.19 2.87
C VAL A 20 -9.05 -8.30 2.01
N ASP A 21 -9.96 -7.58 2.65
CA ASP A 21 -10.75 -6.50 2.04
C ASP A 21 -9.85 -5.68 1.08
N PRO A 22 -10.15 -5.68 -0.24
CA PRO A 22 -9.25 -5.09 -1.24
C PRO A 22 -9.05 -3.61 -0.99
N VAL A 23 -10.05 -2.92 -0.44
CA VAL A 23 -9.96 -1.50 -0.10
C VAL A 23 -8.93 -1.27 0.99
N LYS A 24 -9.00 -2.05 2.07
CA LYS A 24 -8.03 -1.97 3.17
C LYS A 24 -6.62 -2.36 2.75
N ARG A 25 -6.51 -3.34 1.86
CA ARG A 25 -5.23 -3.78 1.30
C ARG A 25 -4.56 -2.67 0.50
N ILE A 26 -5.32 -2.02 -0.39
CA ILE A 26 -4.82 -0.93 -1.24
C ILE A 26 -4.49 0.31 -0.38
N ASN A 27 -5.36 0.68 0.58
CA ASN A 27 -5.08 1.76 1.53
C ASN A 27 -3.77 1.54 2.30
N ARG A 28 -3.55 0.33 2.83
CA ARG A 28 -2.30 0.03 3.53
C ARG A 28 -1.07 0.13 2.61
N ALA A 29 -1.21 -0.24 1.34
CA ALA A 29 -0.13 -0.06 0.38
C ALA A 29 0.17 1.43 0.14
N ILE A 30 -0.87 2.28 0.08
CA ILE A 30 -0.74 3.73 -0.04
C ILE A 30 -0.07 4.34 1.19
N GLU A 31 -0.50 3.96 2.40
CA GLU A 31 0.09 4.40 3.68
C GLU A 31 1.59 4.05 3.78
N ALA A 32 1.98 2.91 3.21
CA ALA A 32 3.35 2.40 3.24
C ALA A 32 4.25 2.92 2.10
N LEU A 33 3.74 3.80 1.23
CA LEU A 33 4.55 4.36 0.14
C LEU A 33 5.73 5.18 0.68
N ASP A 34 6.90 4.98 0.06
CA ASP A 34 7.99 5.94 0.19
C ASP A 34 7.65 7.18 -0.65
N TRP A 35 7.03 8.17 0.00
CA TRP A 35 6.56 9.38 -0.66
C TRP A 35 7.69 10.21 -1.28
N GLN A 36 8.92 10.15 -0.74
CA GLN A 36 10.07 10.82 -1.35
C GLN A 36 10.48 10.14 -2.65
N ALA A 37 10.53 8.80 -2.65
CA ALA A 37 10.82 8.03 -3.85
C ALA A 37 9.71 8.20 -4.91
N ALA A 38 8.44 8.19 -4.50
CA ALA A 38 7.31 8.44 -5.37
C ALA A 38 7.38 9.83 -6.02
N GLN A 39 7.65 10.87 -5.23
CA GLN A 39 7.83 12.22 -5.76
C GLN A 39 9.03 12.31 -6.72
N ALA A 40 10.15 11.66 -6.38
CA ALA A 40 11.33 11.65 -7.24
C ALA A 40 11.04 10.98 -8.60
N ALA A 41 10.33 9.85 -8.59
CA ALA A 41 9.93 9.14 -9.81
C ALA A 41 8.97 9.98 -10.67
N LEU A 42 7.98 10.63 -10.05
CA LEU A 42 6.99 11.45 -10.75
C LEU A 42 7.53 12.78 -11.28
N ASN A 43 8.67 13.25 -10.77
CA ASN A 43 9.35 14.46 -11.28
C ASN A 43 10.11 14.24 -12.59
N VAL A 44 10.23 13.00 -13.06
CA VAL A 44 10.86 12.68 -14.34
C VAL A 44 9.85 12.91 -15.48
N ILE A 45 10.29 13.58 -16.54
CA ILE A 45 9.50 13.75 -17.77
C ILE A 45 9.24 12.36 -18.38
N ASP A 46 8.01 12.11 -18.83
CA ASP A 46 7.57 10.82 -19.38
C ASP A 46 7.78 9.65 -18.40
N ASN A 47 7.60 9.89 -17.08
CA ASN A 47 7.62 8.81 -16.10
C ASN A 47 6.47 7.83 -16.32
N ASP A 48 6.72 6.57 -15.98
CA ASP A 48 5.72 5.50 -16.04
C ASP A 48 4.84 5.45 -14.77
N GLY A 49 4.87 6.44 -13.89
CA GLY A 49 4.25 6.37 -12.57
C GLY A 49 5.07 5.55 -11.55
N PHE A 50 4.63 5.57 -10.30
CA PHE A 50 5.25 4.85 -9.19
C PHE A 50 4.41 3.64 -8.79
N TRP A 51 5.01 2.45 -8.75
CA TRP A 51 4.28 1.23 -8.41
C TRP A 51 3.80 1.24 -6.95
N VAL A 52 2.53 0.90 -6.72
CA VAL A 52 1.91 0.85 -5.39
C VAL A 52 1.74 -0.59 -4.91
N CYS A 53 0.97 -1.39 -5.65
CA CYS A 53 0.76 -2.81 -5.34
C CYS A 53 0.19 -3.58 -6.53
N SER A 54 0.27 -4.92 -6.48
CA SER A 54 -0.50 -5.79 -7.37
C SER A 54 -1.98 -5.76 -6.99
N ALA A 55 -2.89 -5.76 -7.96
CA ALA A 55 -4.33 -5.87 -7.73
C ALA A 55 -5.00 -6.57 -8.90
N THR A 56 -6.14 -7.20 -8.67
CA THR A 56 -7.01 -7.62 -9.78
C THR A 56 -7.89 -6.45 -10.24
N GLU A 57 -8.46 -6.53 -11.44
CA GLU A 57 -9.47 -5.56 -11.91
C GLU A 57 -10.64 -5.45 -10.91
N ALA A 58 -11.10 -6.58 -10.36
CA ALA A 58 -12.16 -6.59 -9.35
C ALA A 58 -11.77 -5.90 -8.03
N ASP A 59 -10.51 -6.04 -7.60
CA ASP A 59 -10.00 -5.31 -6.42
C ASP A 59 -10.00 -3.80 -6.68
N TRP A 60 -9.59 -3.41 -7.88
CA TRP A 60 -9.53 -2.02 -8.32
C TRP A 60 -10.93 -1.41 -8.42
N ASP A 61 -11.88 -2.07 -9.07
CA ASP A 61 -13.28 -1.61 -9.14
C ASP A 61 -13.85 -1.40 -7.75
N ARG A 62 -13.60 -2.35 -6.85
CA ARG A 62 -14.07 -2.24 -5.46
C ARG A 62 -13.41 -1.08 -4.71
N TYR A 63 -12.16 -0.75 -5.02
CA TYR A 63 -11.48 0.43 -4.50
C TYR A 63 -12.12 1.73 -5.02
N VAL A 64 -12.31 1.81 -6.33
CA VAL A 64 -12.85 2.99 -7.04
C VAL A 64 -14.25 3.36 -6.54
N GLU A 65 -15.09 2.35 -6.28
CA GLU A 65 -16.47 2.54 -5.79
C GLU A 65 -16.54 2.85 -4.28
N SER A 66 -15.46 2.62 -3.53
CA SER A 66 -15.50 2.75 -2.07
C SER A 66 -15.41 4.20 -1.60
N GLU A 67 -16.18 4.55 -0.57
CA GLU A 67 -16.05 5.82 0.15
C GLU A 67 -14.82 5.84 1.08
N GLU A 68 -14.27 4.67 1.41
CA GLU A 68 -13.13 4.48 2.32
C GLU A 68 -11.77 4.61 1.61
N GLN A 69 -11.71 5.20 0.42
CA GLN A 69 -10.45 5.46 -0.27
C GLN A 69 -9.55 6.39 0.54
N GLU A 70 -8.37 5.91 0.95
CA GLU A 70 -7.33 6.74 1.58
C GLU A 70 -6.86 7.85 0.65
N MET A 71 -6.80 7.55 -0.66
CA MET A 71 -6.50 8.52 -1.71
C MET A 71 -7.42 8.29 -2.89
N LYS A 72 -7.92 9.38 -3.48
CA LYS A 72 -8.89 9.29 -4.59
C LYS A 72 -8.27 8.57 -5.79
N SER A 73 -9.00 7.61 -6.34
CA SER A 73 -8.62 6.75 -7.47
C SER A 73 -8.09 7.51 -8.69
N ARG A 74 -8.53 8.75 -8.92
CA ARG A 74 -8.05 9.63 -10.01
C ARG A 74 -6.53 9.86 -10.02
N HIS A 75 -5.86 9.65 -8.89
CA HIS A 75 -4.41 9.81 -8.78
C HIS A 75 -3.64 8.54 -9.18
N PHE A 76 -4.35 7.46 -9.47
CA PHE A 76 -3.78 6.17 -9.80
C PHE A 76 -4.21 5.70 -11.19
N GLU A 77 -3.42 4.78 -11.73
CA GLU A 77 -3.72 4.03 -12.93
C GLU A 77 -3.66 2.53 -12.60
N PHE A 78 -4.67 1.79 -13.05
CA PHE A 78 -4.64 0.33 -13.04
C PHE A 78 -4.18 -0.18 -14.40
N ARG A 79 -3.09 -0.94 -14.42
CA ARG A 79 -2.56 -1.61 -15.62
C ARG A 79 -1.77 -2.85 -15.22
N ASP A 80 -1.80 -3.86 -16.07
CA ASP A 80 -1.01 -5.09 -15.91
C ASP A 80 -1.12 -5.71 -14.49
N ASP A 81 -2.36 -5.86 -14.00
CA ASP A 81 -2.68 -6.38 -12.66
C ASP A 81 -1.97 -5.63 -11.52
N SER A 82 -1.73 -4.33 -11.70
CA SER A 82 -1.03 -3.47 -10.76
C SER A 82 -1.62 -2.06 -10.72
N ILE A 83 -1.53 -1.43 -9.55
CA ILE A 83 -1.91 -0.04 -9.32
C ILE A 83 -0.63 0.80 -9.27
N TYR A 84 -0.60 1.86 -10.07
CA TYR A 84 0.48 2.84 -10.13
C TYR A 84 -0.04 4.21 -9.70
N LEU A 85 0.73 4.93 -8.90
CA LEU A 85 0.52 6.35 -8.63
C LEU A 85 1.06 7.14 -9.82
N ILE A 86 0.21 7.92 -10.49
CA ILE A 86 0.58 8.68 -11.70
C ILE A 86 0.66 10.19 -11.45
N GLU A 87 0.03 10.68 -10.38
CA GLU A 87 0.13 12.08 -9.98
C GLU A 87 0.05 12.24 -8.45
N MET A 88 0.80 13.20 -7.92
CA MET A 88 0.71 13.56 -6.50
C MET A 88 -0.58 14.34 -6.25
N SER A 89 -1.42 13.91 -5.30
CA SER A 89 -2.47 14.79 -4.79
C SER A 89 -1.80 15.96 -4.05
N GLY A 90 -1.88 17.17 -4.59
CA GLY A 90 -1.18 18.36 -4.11
C GLY A 90 -1.50 18.85 -2.68
N GLY A 91 -2.14 18.02 -1.83
CA GLY A 91 -2.41 18.30 -0.42
C GLY A 91 -2.15 17.14 0.56
N LEU A 92 -2.15 15.88 0.11
CA LEU A 92 -2.01 14.70 0.99
C LEU A 92 -0.57 14.51 1.51
N HIS A 93 0.42 15.05 0.79
CA HIS A 93 1.83 15.00 1.19
C HIS A 93 2.10 15.71 2.53
N GLY A 94 1.27 16.69 2.92
CA GLY A 94 1.41 17.34 4.23
C GLY A 94 0.97 16.43 5.38
N SER A 95 -0.27 15.91 5.31
CA SER A 95 -0.87 15.18 6.42
C SER A 95 -0.30 13.78 6.64
N ILE A 96 0.09 13.07 5.58
CA ILE A 96 0.68 11.72 5.73
C ILE A 96 2.13 11.80 6.19
N ALA A 97 2.92 12.76 5.69
CA ALA A 97 4.28 12.98 6.18
C ALA A 97 4.27 13.41 7.66
N ASP A 98 3.37 14.30 8.05
CA ASP A 98 3.19 14.70 9.45
C ASP A 98 2.76 13.51 10.33
N GLY A 99 1.84 12.66 9.84
CA GLY A 99 1.38 11.47 10.57
C GLY A 99 2.44 10.39 10.77
N ILE A 100 3.32 10.20 9.77
CA ILE A 100 4.46 9.26 9.89
C ILE A 100 5.56 9.84 10.80
N ASP A 101 5.86 11.15 10.74
CA ASP A 101 6.80 11.79 11.70
C ASP A 101 6.28 11.67 13.14
N ASP A 102 4.98 11.92 13.36
CA ASP A 102 4.36 11.78 14.67
C ASP A 102 4.37 10.33 15.17
N ALA A 103 4.11 9.35 14.30
CA ALA A 103 4.18 7.94 14.65
C ALA A 103 5.61 7.49 15.00
N LEU A 104 6.61 7.94 14.24
CA LEU A 104 8.03 7.63 14.48
C LEU A 104 8.54 8.31 15.76
N ARG A 105 8.16 9.56 15.99
CA ARG A 105 8.46 10.33 17.21
C ARG A 105 7.86 9.67 18.45
N ASN A 106 6.60 9.23 18.38
CA ASN A 106 5.94 8.56 19.51
C ASN A 106 6.54 7.17 19.78
N ALA A 107 6.93 6.44 18.73
CA ALA A 107 7.65 5.16 18.88
C ALA A 107 9.03 5.35 19.55
N ALA A 108 9.80 6.37 19.15
CA ALA A 108 11.10 6.68 19.75
C ALA A 108 11.00 7.09 21.23
N VAL A 109 9.97 7.87 21.61
CA VAL A 109 9.70 8.23 23.00
C VAL A 109 9.40 6.99 23.86
N LYS A 110 8.68 6.00 23.33
CA LYS A 110 8.41 4.73 24.03
C LYS A 110 9.64 3.86 24.24
N THR A 111 10.59 3.85 23.31
CA THR A 111 11.81 3.03 23.45
C THR A 111 12.81 3.64 24.42
N THR A 112 12.92 4.98 24.46
CA THR A 112 13.78 5.68 25.43
C THR A 112 13.24 5.62 26.86
N GLY A 113 11.92 5.51 27.05
CA GLY A 113 11.30 5.38 28.37
C GLY A 113 11.48 4.01 29.06
N HIS A 114 12.05 2.99 28.38
CA HIS A 114 12.20 1.64 28.95
C HIS A 114 13.62 1.33 29.47
N LEU A 115 14.59 2.23 29.31
CA LEU A 115 15.98 1.99 29.76
C LEU A 115 16.38 2.70 31.06
N ASP A 116 15.47 3.45 31.70
CA ASP A 116 15.75 4.19 32.94
C ASP A 116 15.09 3.59 34.20
N GLU A 117 14.77 2.29 34.21
CA GLU A 117 14.31 1.60 35.43
C GLU A 117 14.97 0.24 35.64
N VAL A 118 16.31 0.20 35.59
CA VAL A 118 17.12 -0.82 36.28
C VAL A 118 18.50 -0.25 36.65
N ASN A 119 18.55 0.58 37.70
CA ASN A 119 19.55 0.49 38.78
C ASN A 119 19.29 1.55 39.87
#